data_AF-A0A6J7D5W7-F1
#
_entry.id   AF-A0A6J7D5W7-F1
#
_cell.length_a   1.000
_cell.length_b   1.000
_cell.length_c   1.000
_cell.angle_alpha   90.00
_cell.angle_beta   90.00
_cell.angle_gamma   90.00
#
_symmetry.space_group_name_H-M   'P 1'
#
loop_
_entity.id
_entity.type
_entity.pdbx_description
1 polymer ?
#
loop_
_entity_poly.entity_id
_entity_poly.type
_entity_poly.pdbx_seq_one_letter_code
_entity_poly.pdbx_strand_id
1 'polypeptide(L)'
;MRTLLPTLGMCGVLIAACAPAGAAASTGAIRVPIRQNTGVLGISSLTYHASISLLVPSSWHRTSSSSRSWTTGARSCRYRVRVSTRALSGPGTPGAAERLAAELPQTGARVLDAGVRDSRGSAQGESAWRVTRPVASGISITAARTRRAWSAPGVLPAGQVLWTEIRVTARQLPGTECHSGTYRETLGPQIGDLLATAQQRSYLTQ
;
A
#
# COMPACT_ATOMS: atom_id res chain seq x y z
N MET A 1 -27.24 67.99 26.77
CA MET A 1 -25.93 67.45 26.34
C MET A 1 -26.12 65.93 26.17
N ARG A 2 -26.43 65.42 24.97
CA ARG A 2 -25.50 64.85 23.96
C ARG A 2 -24.53 63.81 24.59
N THR A 3 -24.79 62.51 24.37
CA THR A 3 -24.03 61.54 23.52
C THR A 3 -23.12 60.63 24.38
N LEU A 4 -22.87 59.34 24.16
CA LEU A 4 -23.17 58.29 23.16
C LEU A 4 -22.88 56.92 23.84
N LEU A 5 -23.63 55.87 23.49
CA LEU A 5 -23.33 54.46 23.82
C LEU A 5 -22.23 53.92 22.88
N PRO A 6 -21.30 53.06 23.36
CA PRO A 6 -20.47 52.25 22.47
C PRO A 6 -21.10 50.86 22.24
N THR A 7 -21.24 50.56 20.95
CA THR A 7 -21.67 49.31 20.32
C THR A 7 -20.65 48.19 20.55
N LEU A 8 -21.08 47.06 21.09
CA LEU A 8 -20.29 45.83 21.15
C LEU A 8 -20.29 45.15 19.78
N GLY A 9 -19.11 45.11 19.14
CA GLY A 9 -18.86 44.38 17.90
C GLY A 9 -18.85 42.88 18.13
N MET A 10 -19.76 42.17 17.48
CA MET A 10 -19.94 40.72 17.57
C MET A 10 -19.00 40.04 16.56
N CYS A 11 -17.92 39.41 17.06
CA CYS A 11 -17.04 38.55 16.25
C CYS A 11 -17.77 37.26 15.88
N GLY A 12 -18.22 37.16 14.63
CA GLY A 12 -18.79 35.94 14.06
C GLY A 12 -17.70 34.88 13.83
N VAL A 13 -17.74 33.80 14.60
CA VAL A 13 -16.96 32.59 14.37
C VAL A 13 -17.61 31.81 13.24
N LEU A 14 -17.01 31.82 12.05
CA LEU A 14 -17.37 30.94 10.94
C LEU A 14 -16.85 29.53 11.26
N ILE A 15 -17.72 28.68 11.80
CA ILE A 15 -17.46 27.25 11.94
C ILE A 15 -17.62 26.62 10.56
N ALA A 16 -16.50 26.39 9.87
CA ALA A 16 -16.45 25.61 8.64
C ALA A 16 -16.80 24.14 8.98
N ALA A 17 -18.03 23.74 8.68
CA ALA A 17 -18.47 22.36 8.78
C ALA A 17 -17.71 21.51 7.75
N CYS A 18 -16.67 20.81 8.21
CA CYS A 18 -16.07 19.71 7.45
C CYS A 18 -17.12 18.61 7.32
N ALA A 19 -17.73 18.49 6.15
CA ALA A 19 -18.56 17.34 5.83
C ALA A 19 -17.67 16.07 5.92
N PRO A 20 -18.06 15.05 6.67
CA PRO A 20 -17.34 13.79 6.66
C PRO A 20 -17.45 13.21 5.24
N ALA A 21 -16.30 13.02 4.58
CA ALA A 21 -16.23 12.20 3.39
C ALA A 21 -16.78 10.82 3.78
N GLY A 22 -17.96 10.48 3.25
CA GLY A 22 -18.61 9.20 3.51
C GLY A 22 -17.69 8.09 3.06
N ALA A 23 -17.05 7.42 4.02
CA ALA A 23 -16.33 6.19 3.77
C ALA A 23 -17.33 5.20 3.15
N ALA A 24 -17.13 4.86 1.88
CA ALA A 24 -17.90 3.80 1.25
C ALA A 24 -17.73 2.55 2.12
N ALA A 25 -18.83 2.10 2.74
CA ALA A 25 -18.84 0.92 3.60
C ALA A 25 -18.24 -0.25 2.82
N SER A 26 -17.08 -0.74 3.27
CA SER A 26 -16.49 -1.94 2.68
C SER A 26 -17.45 -3.09 2.94
N THR A 27 -18.08 -3.62 1.91
CA THR A 27 -19.02 -4.75 1.92
C THR A 27 -18.30 -6.10 2.17
N GLY A 28 -17.32 -6.11 3.08
CA GLY A 28 -16.52 -7.26 3.45
C GLY A 28 -15.17 -7.36 2.74
N ALA A 29 -14.30 -8.20 3.29
CA ALA A 29 -13.02 -8.58 2.69
C ALA A 29 -12.90 -10.10 2.64
N ILE A 30 -12.31 -10.62 1.57
CA ILE A 30 -11.99 -12.03 1.40
C ILE A 30 -10.51 -12.27 1.70
N ARG A 31 -10.22 -13.35 2.42
CA ARG A 31 -8.84 -13.77 2.69
C ARG A 31 -8.29 -14.52 1.49
N VAL A 32 -7.20 -14.01 0.91
CA VAL A 32 -6.52 -14.65 -0.23
C VAL A 32 -5.13 -15.15 0.21
N PRO A 33 -4.93 -16.47 0.30
CA PRO A 33 -3.62 -17.04 0.54
C PRO A 33 -2.74 -16.98 -0.72
N ILE A 34 -1.48 -16.62 -0.54
CA ILE A 34 -0.44 -16.60 -1.56
C ILE A 34 0.74 -17.39 -1.03
N ARG A 35 1.02 -18.52 -1.68
CA ARG A 35 2.26 -19.28 -1.48
C ARG A 35 3.27 -18.90 -2.55
N GLN A 36 4.52 -18.69 -2.15
CA GLN A 36 5.60 -18.39 -3.08
C GLN A 36 6.87 -19.11 -2.65
N ASN A 37 7.54 -19.68 -3.64
CA ASN A 37 8.93 -20.10 -3.57
C ASN A 37 9.67 -19.30 -4.66
N THR A 38 10.70 -18.55 -4.31
CA THR A 38 11.46 -17.71 -5.25
C THR A 38 12.91 -17.59 -4.81
N GLY A 39 13.84 -17.37 -5.73
CA GLY A 39 15.19 -16.98 -5.37
C GLY A 39 15.21 -15.62 -4.65
N VAL A 40 16.22 -15.43 -3.79
CA VAL A 40 16.51 -14.11 -3.19
C VAL A 40 17.29 -13.27 -4.19
N LEU A 41 16.74 -12.12 -4.59
CA LEU A 41 17.47 -11.21 -5.48
C LEU A 41 18.77 -10.75 -4.81
N GLY A 42 19.89 -10.92 -5.52
CA GLY A 42 21.24 -10.64 -5.02
C GLY A 42 21.97 -11.84 -4.39
N ILE A 43 21.29 -12.98 -4.17
CA ILE A 43 21.90 -14.20 -3.63
C ILE A 43 21.28 -15.44 -4.31
N SER A 44 21.97 -16.00 -5.30
CA SER A 44 21.46 -17.10 -6.13
C SER A 44 21.31 -18.44 -5.39
N SER A 45 22.08 -18.66 -4.32
CA SER A 45 22.06 -19.88 -3.51
C SER A 45 20.95 -19.92 -2.47
N LEU A 46 20.06 -18.92 -2.41
CA LEU A 46 18.99 -18.87 -1.42
C LEU A 46 17.61 -18.94 -2.08
N THR A 47 16.81 -19.87 -1.57
CA THR A 47 15.37 -19.93 -1.85
C THR A 47 14.59 -19.33 -0.69
N TYR A 48 13.70 -18.42 -1.03
CA TYR A 48 12.77 -17.79 -0.12
C TYR A 48 11.39 -18.42 -0.25
N HIS A 49 10.91 -18.93 0.87
CA HIS A 49 9.58 -19.51 1.02
C HIS A 49 8.69 -18.55 1.79
N ALA A 50 7.53 -18.21 1.23
CA ALA A 50 6.56 -17.34 1.87
C ALA A 50 5.14 -17.86 1.79
N SER A 51 4.43 -17.69 2.91
CA SER A 51 2.99 -17.77 3.01
C SER A 51 2.46 -16.39 3.39
N ILE A 52 1.81 -15.75 2.42
CA ILE A 52 1.22 -14.42 2.56
C ILE A 52 -0.30 -14.59 2.58
N SER A 53 -0.98 -13.85 3.45
CA SER A 53 -2.44 -13.78 3.50
C SER A 53 -2.84 -12.33 3.33
N LEU A 54 -3.56 -12.04 2.25
CA LEU A 54 -4.09 -10.72 1.95
C LEU A 54 -5.58 -10.64 2.30
N LEU A 55 -6.03 -9.49 2.76
CA LEU A 55 -7.45 -9.15 2.82
C LEU A 55 -7.77 -8.32 1.58
N VAL A 56 -8.48 -8.92 0.63
CA VAL A 56 -8.87 -8.27 -0.62
C VAL A 56 -10.33 -7.87 -0.51
N PRO A 57 -10.74 -6.64 -0.93
CA PRO A 57 -12.15 -6.28 -0.92
C PRO A 57 -13.00 -7.30 -1.67
N SER A 58 -14.14 -7.69 -1.10
CA SER A 58 -15.06 -8.68 -1.71
C SER A 58 -15.62 -8.23 -3.07
N SER A 59 -15.66 -6.92 -3.30
CA SER A 59 -16.05 -6.29 -4.56
C SER A 59 -15.04 -6.46 -5.70
N TRP A 60 -13.83 -6.97 -5.42
CA TRP A 60 -12.84 -7.21 -6.45
C TRP A 60 -13.04 -8.59 -7.07
N HIS A 61 -13.26 -8.62 -8.38
CA HIS A 61 -13.47 -9.86 -9.12
C HIS A 61 -12.14 -10.43 -9.58
N ARG A 62 -11.81 -11.64 -9.12
CA ARG A 62 -10.56 -12.31 -9.52
C ARG A 62 -10.60 -12.66 -11.01
N THR A 63 -9.51 -12.42 -11.74
CA THR A 63 -9.48 -12.68 -13.20
C THR A 63 -9.45 -14.18 -13.53
N SER A 64 -8.92 -15.00 -12.62
CA SER A 64 -9.03 -16.46 -12.65
C SER A 64 -8.83 -17.01 -11.23
N SER A 65 -9.18 -18.27 -10.99
CA SER A 65 -9.04 -18.91 -9.67
C SER A 65 -7.59 -18.96 -9.16
N SER A 66 -6.61 -19.02 -10.06
CA SER A 66 -5.18 -19.09 -9.73
C SER A 66 -4.45 -17.75 -9.84
N SER A 67 -5.03 -16.73 -10.47
CA SER A 67 -4.33 -15.46 -10.70
C SER A 67 -4.14 -14.68 -9.39
N ARG A 68 -3.07 -13.88 -9.34
CA ARG A 68 -2.93 -12.80 -8.36
C ARG A 68 -3.39 -11.49 -9.00
N SER A 69 -4.55 -11.54 -9.65
CA SER A 69 -5.06 -10.42 -10.44
C SER A 69 -6.57 -10.30 -10.30
N TRP A 70 -7.03 -9.05 -10.22
CA TRP A 70 -8.43 -8.70 -10.03
C TRP A 70 -8.85 -7.60 -10.97
N THR A 71 -10.14 -7.56 -11.29
CA THR A 71 -10.82 -6.40 -11.85
C THR A 71 -11.69 -5.76 -10.79
N THR A 72 -11.66 -4.43 -10.72
CA THR A 72 -12.44 -3.64 -9.74
C THR A 72 -12.89 -2.32 -10.35
N GLY A 73 -13.80 -1.62 -9.67
CA GLY A 73 -14.40 -0.36 -10.10
C GLY A 73 -15.77 -0.53 -10.77
N ALA A 74 -16.42 0.61 -11.05
CA ALA A 74 -17.71 0.67 -11.72
C ALA A 74 -17.57 0.40 -13.24
N ARG A 75 -18.69 0.15 -13.96
CA ARG A 75 -18.65 -0.11 -15.41
C ARG A 75 -17.90 0.97 -16.21
N SER A 76 -18.07 2.24 -15.84
CA SER A 76 -17.45 3.40 -16.50
C SER A 76 -15.97 3.57 -16.18
N CYS A 77 -15.49 3.07 -15.04
CA CYS A 77 -14.12 3.20 -14.58
C CYS A 77 -13.65 1.89 -13.94
N ARG A 78 -12.89 1.09 -14.71
CA ARG A 78 -12.40 -0.22 -14.26
C ARG A 78 -10.89 -0.28 -14.22
N TYR A 79 -10.39 -1.03 -13.26
CA TYR A 79 -8.98 -1.28 -13.08
C TYR A 79 -8.68 -2.77 -13.12
N ARG A 80 -7.51 -3.11 -13.65
CA ARG A 80 -6.85 -4.39 -13.42
C ARG A 80 -5.80 -4.22 -12.35
N VAL A 81 -6.02 -4.86 -11.20
CA VAL A 81 -5.07 -4.92 -10.09
C VAL A 81 -4.26 -6.21 -10.21
N ARG A 82 -2.94 -6.14 -10.01
CA ARG A 82 -2.04 -7.29 -9.96
C ARG A 82 -1.18 -7.22 -8.71
N VAL A 83 -1.07 -8.34 -8.02
CA VAL A 83 -0.19 -8.50 -6.87
C VAL A 83 0.99 -9.40 -7.24
N SER A 84 2.19 -8.93 -6.93
CA SER A 84 3.40 -9.74 -7.00
C SER A 84 4.19 -9.60 -5.70
N THR A 85 5.11 -10.52 -5.48
CA THR A 85 5.83 -10.65 -4.23
C THR A 85 7.27 -11.01 -4.56
N ARG A 86 8.24 -10.45 -3.84
CA ARG A 86 9.66 -10.74 -4.04
C ARG A 86 10.44 -10.68 -2.73
N ALA A 87 11.57 -11.36 -2.72
CA ALA A 87 12.57 -11.28 -1.66
C ALA A 87 13.89 -10.81 -2.25
N LEU A 88 14.61 -9.98 -1.50
CA LEU A 88 15.87 -9.40 -1.93
C LEU A 88 16.79 -9.18 -0.74
N SER A 89 18.09 -9.29 -0.99
CA SER A 89 19.11 -8.86 -0.05
C SER A 89 19.37 -7.37 -0.23
N GLY A 90 19.47 -6.62 0.86
CA GLY A 90 19.89 -5.23 0.83
C GLY A 90 20.45 -4.76 2.16
N PRO A 91 21.01 -3.54 2.25
CA PRO A 91 21.43 -2.98 3.53
C PRO A 91 20.24 -2.87 4.48
N GLY A 92 20.51 -3.01 5.78
CA GLY A 92 19.50 -2.86 6.84
C GLY A 92 19.08 -1.41 7.11
N THR A 93 19.85 -0.45 6.61
CA THR A 93 19.60 0.99 6.68
C THR A 93 19.67 1.59 5.27
N PRO A 94 18.77 2.52 4.92
CA PRO A 94 17.73 3.09 5.76
C PRO A 94 16.54 2.12 5.98
N GLY A 95 15.57 2.52 6.82
CA GLY A 95 14.44 1.71 7.24
C GLY A 95 13.46 1.35 6.12
N ALA A 96 12.37 0.67 6.48
CA ALA A 96 11.36 0.22 5.52
C ALA A 96 10.68 1.39 4.81
N ALA A 97 10.41 2.47 5.55
CA ALA A 97 9.72 3.65 5.04
C ALA A 97 10.58 4.42 4.03
N GLU A 98 11.84 4.70 4.37
CA GLU A 98 12.77 5.41 3.50
C GLU A 98 13.07 4.60 2.23
N ARG A 99 13.22 3.28 2.36
CA ARG A 99 13.40 2.39 1.21
C ARG A 99 12.23 2.52 0.24
N LEU A 100 10.99 2.52 0.72
CA LEU A 100 9.81 2.71 -0.12
C LEU A 100 9.71 4.13 -0.69
N ALA A 101 10.11 5.14 0.07
CA ALA A 101 10.13 6.52 -0.43
C ALA A 101 11.12 6.69 -1.58
N ALA A 102 12.30 6.06 -1.50
CA ALA A 102 13.28 6.06 -2.58
C ALA A 102 12.77 5.31 -3.82
N GLU A 103 12.06 4.20 -3.62
CA GLU A 103 11.58 3.37 -4.72
C GLU A 103 10.30 3.91 -5.40
N LEU A 104 9.43 4.55 -4.63
CA LEU A 104 8.18 5.16 -5.08
C LEU A 104 8.21 6.67 -4.75
N PRO A 105 9.02 7.46 -5.48
CA PRO A 105 9.42 8.82 -5.09
C PRO A 105 8.34 9.89 -5.32
N GLN A 106 7.08 9.48 -5.53
CA GLN A 106 5.99 10.43 -5.70
C GLN A 106 5.70 11.16 -4.39
N THR A 107 5.29 12.43 -4.47
CA THR A 107 5.02 13.30 -3.32
C THR A 107 3.66 13.99 -3.42
N GLY A 108 3.22 14.62 -2.32
CA GLY A 108 1.98 15.38 -2.26
C GLY A 108 0.76 14.58 -2.73
N ALA A 109 -0.03 15.18 -3.62
CA ALA A 109 -1.29 14.63 -4.11
C ALA A 109 -1.15 13.35 -4.95
N ARG A 110 0.08 12.90 -5.22
CA ARG A 110 0.40 11.65 -5.93
C ARG A 110 0.68 10.49 -4.98
N VAL A 111 0.84 10.75 -3.68
CA VAL A 111 0.78 9.72 -2.64
C VAL A 111 -0.69 9.55 -2.28
N LEU A 112 -1.23 8.37 -2.56
CA LEU A 112 -2.65 8.07 -2.33
C LEU A 112 -2.89 7.49 -0.94
N ASP A 113 -1.92 6.74 -0.43
CA ASP A 113 -1.89 6.21 0.94
C ASP A 113 -0.44 5.84 1.30
N ALA A 114 -0.09 5.90 2.58
CA ALA A 114 1.19 5.45 3.09
C ALA A 114 1.11 5.24 4.60
N GLY A 115 1.93 4.32 5.12
CA GLY A 115 2.03 4.15 6.55
C GLY A 115 3.19 3.27 6.96
N VAL A 116 3.46 3.32 8.26
CA VAL A 116 4.46 2.50 8.94
C VAL A 116 3.75 1.73 10.03
N ARG A 117 4.12 0.46 10.18
CA ARG A 117 3.76 -0.36 11.32
C ARG A 117 5.03 -0.85 11.97
N ASP A 118 5.32 -0.26 13.12
CA ASP A 118 6.31 -0.77 14.03
C ASP A 118 5.82 -2.09 14.63
N SER A 119 6.64 -3.11 14.50
CA SER A 119 6.45 -4.37 15.22
C SER A 119 7.32 -4.33 16.48
N ARG A 120 7.10 -3.35 17.38
CA ARG A 120 7.86 -3.28 18.64
C ARG A 120 7.72 -4.61 19.40
N GLY A 121 8.84 -5.31 19.61
CA GLY A 121 8.89 -6.62 20.26
C GLY A 121 8.79 -7.84 19.33
N SER A 122 8.58 -7.66 18.03
CA SER A 122 8.60 -8.76 17.06
C SER A 122 9.95 -8.82 16.35
N ALA A 123 10.51 -10.04 16.24
CA ALA A 123 11.71 -10.34 15.46
C ALA A 123 11.59 -10.00 13.96
N GLN A 124 10.42 -9.53 13.52
CA GLN A 124 10.08 -9.25 12.12
C GLN A 124 10.23 -7.76 11.75
N GLY A 125 10.70 -6.91 12.68
CA GLY A 125 11.11 -5.53 12.40
C GLY A 125 10.00 -4.58 11.93
N GLU A 126 10.40 -3.37 11.55
CA GLU A 126 9.53 -2.35 10.95
C GLU A 126 8.97 -2.84 9.60
N SER A 127 7.70 -2.54 9.34
CA SER A 127 7.10 -2.67 8.00
C SER A 127 6.48 -1.36 7.57
N ALA A 128 6.62 -1.02 6.29
CA ALA A 128 6.03 0.18 5.73
C ALA A 128 5.29 -0.16 4.43
N TRP A 129 4.30 0.66 4.07
CA TRP A 129 3.64 0.60 2.77
C TRP A 129 3.49 1.99 2.18
N ARG A 130 3.41 2.04 0.86
CA ARG A 130 3.24 3.28 0.10
C ARG A 130 2.47 2.98 -1.18
N VAL A 131 1.46 3.80 -1.45
CA VAL A 131 0.58 3.75 -2.62
C VAL A 131 0.71 5.05 -3.37
N THR A 132 1.12 4.98 -4.64
CA THR A 132 1.41 6.17 -5.44
C THR A 132 0.77 6.11 -6.81
N ARG A 133 0.47 7.29 -7.37
CA ARG A 133 0.09 7.47 -8.77
C ARG A 133 1.26 8.12 -9.51
N PRO A 134 2.04 7.38 -10.34
CA PRO A 134 3.08 7.98 -11.15
C PRO A 134 2.50 8.95 -12.21
N VAL A 135 3.35 9.84 -12.72
CA VAL A 135 3.03 10.67 -13.89
C VAL A 135 3.18 9.80 -15.14
N ALA A 136 2.06 9.45 -15.75
CA ALA A 136 1.99 8.63 -16.96
C ALA A 136 0.79 9.06 -17.82
N SER A 137 0.78 8.68 -19.10
CA SER A 137 -0.28 8.99 -20.07
C SER A 137 -1.64 8.32 -19.78
N GLY A 138 -1.77 7.58 -18.68
CA GLY A 138 -3.01 6.98 -18.21
C GLY A 138 -3.06 6.85 -16.69
N ILE A 139 -4.19 6.38 -16.15
CA ILE A 139 -4.30 6.17 -14.70
C ILE A 139 -3.70 4.81 -14.33
N SER A 140 -2.56 4.88 -13.65
CA SER A 140 -1.93 3.75 -13.00
C SER A 140 -1.63 4.06 -11.55
N ILE A 141 -1.66 3.04 -10.71
CA ILE A 141 -1.24 3.09 -9.32
C ILE A 141 -0.14 2.06 -9.16
N THR A 142 0.95 2.46 -8.51
CA THR A 142 2.02 1.58 -8.06
C THR A 142 2.10 1.67 -6.55
N ALA A 143 2.05 0.52 -5.91
CA ALA A 143 2.18 0.42 -4.47
C ALA A 143 3.10 -0.73 -4.08
N ALA A 144 3.71 -0.58 -2.91
CA ALA A 144 4.48 -1.64 -2.31
C ALA A 144 4.37 -1.58 -0.79
N ARG A 145 4.44 -2.76 -0.17
CA ARG A 145 4.80 -2.94 1.23
C ARG A 145 6.15 -3.59 1.29
N THR A 146 7.04 -3.09 2.15
CA THR A 146 8.31 -3.74 2.47
C THR A 146 8.37 -4.03 3.96
N ARG A 147 9.04 -5.12 4.31
CA ARG A 147 9.42 -5.44 5.69
C ARG A 147 10.73 -6.18 5.71
N ARG A 148 11.45 -6.06 6.82
CA ARG A 148 12.58 -6.93 7.11
C ARG A 148 12.04 -8.33 7.45
N ALA A 149 12.64 -9.37 6.88
CA ALA A 149 12.36 -10.74 7.26
C ALA A 149 13.51 -11.28 8.11
N TRP A 150 13.18 -12.23 8.97
CA TRP A 150 14.17 -12.94 9.75
C TRP A 150 15.04 -13.83 8.84
N SER A 151 16.32 -13.89 9.16
CA SER A 151 17.29 -14.82 8.59
C SER A 151 18.21 -15.30 9.70
N ALA A 152 18.63 -16.56 9.67
CA ALA A 152 19.62 -17.05 10.62
C ALA A 152 20.97 -16.30 10.44
N PRO A 153 21.77 -16.16 11.52
CA PRO A 153 23.11 -15.60 11.42
C PRO A 153 23.97 -16.32 10.38
N GLY A 154 24.76 -15.59 9.61
CA GLY A 154 25.67 -16.14 8.58
C GLY A 154 25.00 -16.55 7.26
N VAL A 155 23.66 -16.51 7.16
CA VAL A 155 22.96 -16.83 5.89
C VAL A 155 23.09 -15.72 4.86
N LEU A 156 23.10 -14.46 5.31
CA LEU A 156 23.25 -13.28 4.46
C LEU A 156 24.66 -12.68 4.62
N PRO A 157 25.20 -12.00 3.59
CA PRO A 157 26.46 -11.28 3.72
C PRO A 157 26.43 -10.25 4.85
N ALA A 158 27.60 -9.91 5.40
CA ALA A 158 27.71 -8.92 6.47
C ALA A 158 27.05 -7.58 6.08
N GLY A 159 26.29 -6.99 7.00
CA GLY A 159 25.57 -5.73 6.78
C GLY A 159 24.30 -5.84 5.93
N GLN A 160 24.00 -7.02 5.37
CA GLN A 160 22.79 -7.26 4.60
C GLN A 160 21.66 -7.81 5.47
N VAL A 161 20.44 -7.52 5.07
CA VAL A 161 19.21 -8.05 5.62
C VAL A 161 18.31 -8.56 4.51
N LEU A 162 17.43 -9.50 4.84
CA LEU A 162 16.41 -9.95 3.92
C LEU A 162 15.25 -8.96 3.94
N TRP A 163 14.97 -8.36 2.80
CA TRP A 163 13.77 -7.57 2.56
C TRP A 163 12.75 -8.39 1.81
N THR A 164 11.50 -8.27 2.23
CA THR A 164 10.38 -8.93 1.58
C THR A 164 9.37 -7.88 1.15
N GLU A 165 8.98 -7.94 -0.11
CA GLU A 165 8.16 -6.91 -0.73
C GLU A 165 6.89 -7.52 -1.33
N ILE A 166 5.75 -6.91 -1.02
CA ILE A 166 4.47 -7.15 -1.69
C ILE A 166 4.22 -5.95 -2.58
N ARG A 167 4.09 -6.16 -3.88
CA ARG A 167 3.85 -5.12 -4.88
C ARG A 167 2.44 -5.22 -5.41
N VAL A 168 1.82 -4.06 -5.60
CA VAL A 168 0.52 -3.93 -6.23
C VAL A 168 0.67 -2.96 -7.39
N THR A 169 0.19 -3.38 -8.56
CA THR A 169 -0.02 -2.46 -9.69
C THR A 169 -1.49 -2.44 -10.01
N ALA A 170 -2.07 -1.26 -10.18
CA ALA A 170 -3.40 -1.12 -10.73
C ALA A 170 -3.30 -0.30 -12.01
N ARG A 171 -3.87 -0.81 -13.10
CA ARG A 171 -3.94 -0.10 -14.38
C ARG A 171 -5.38 0.02 -14.82
N GLN A 172 -5.78 1.21 -15.23
CA GLN A 172 -7.07 1.43 -15.86
C GLN A 172 -7.22 0.51 -17.09
N LEU A 173 -8.41 -0.08 -17.26
CA LEU A 173 -8.71 -0.87 -18.44
C LEU A 173 -8.97 0.03 -19.66
N PRO A 174 -8.55 -0.36 -20.87
CA PRO A 174 -8.85 0.39 -22.09
C PRO A 174 -10.37 0.62 -22.26
N GLY A 175 -10.74 1.77 -22.83
CA GLY A 175 -12.14 2.11 -23.09
C GLY A 175 -12.96 2.46 -21.84
N THR A 176 -12.31 2.74 -20.71
CA THR A 176 -12.97 3.27 -19.51
C THR A 176 -12.46 4.67 -19.23
N GLU A 177 -13.26 5.53 -18.63
CA GLU A 177 -12.86 6.87 -18.20
C GLU A 177 -12.92 6.93 -16.68
N CYS A 178 -11.79 7.30 -16.08
CA CYS A 178 -11.66 7.33 -14.63
C CYS A 178 -11.33 8.75 -14.18
N HIS A 179 -12.14 9.29 -13.28
CA HIS A 179 -11.89 10.59 -12.68
C HIS A 179 -11.09 10.46 -11.38
N SER A 180 -10.59 11.59 -10.88
CA SER A 180 -9.74 11.65 -9.68
C SER A 180 -10.39 11.02 -8.45
N GLY A 181 -11.71 11.20 -8.27
CA GLY A 181 -12.44 10.63 -7.13
C GLY A 181 -12.29 9.12 -7.02
N THR A 182 -12.44 8.37 -8.12
CA THR A 182 -12.43 6.90 -8.06
C THR A 182 -11.07 6.33 -7.61
N TYR A 183 -9.96 6.81 -8.19
CA TYR A 183 -8.66 6.26 -7.79
C TYR A 183 -8.15 6.82 -6.46
N ARG A 184 -8.46 8.09 -6.15
CA ARG A 184 -7.94 8.75 -4.95
C ARG A 184 -8.72 8.37 -3.70
N GLU A 185 -10.05 8.35 -3.79
CA GLU A 185 -10.92 8.20 -2.62
C GLU A 185 -11.29 6.75 -2.36
N THR A 186 -11.16 5.86 -3.35
CA THR A 186 -11.54 4.45 -3.21
C THR A 186 -10.37 3.51 -3.47
N LEU A 187 -9.84 3.47 -4.69
CA LEU A 187 -8.87 2.43 -5.06
C LEU A 187 -7.54 2.54 -4.31
N GLY A 188 -7.01 3.77 -4.15
CA GLY A 188 -5.80 4.05 -3.40
C GLY A 188 -5.88 3.55 -1.95
N PRO A 189 -6.86 4.00 -1.16
CA PRO A 189 -7.12 3.52 0.19
C PRO A 189 -7.31 2.00 0.27
N GLN A 190 -8.09 1.39 -0.63
CA GLN A 190 -8.28 -0.07 -0.64
C GLN A 190 -6.97 -0.86 -0.87
N ILE A 191 -6.08 -0.36 -1.74
CA ILE A 191 -4.75 -0.94 -1.93
C ILE A 191 -3.90 -0.74 -0.67
N GLY A 192 -4.02 0.42 -0.05
CA GLY A 192 -3.43 0.74 1.25
C GLY A 192 -3.78 -0.27 2.33
N ASP A 193 -5.09 -0.48 2.56
CA ASP A 193 -5.62 -1.44 3.53
C ASP A 193 -5.17 -2.88 3.23
N LEU A 194 -5.21 -3.29 1.96
CA LEU A 194 -4.71 -4.60 1.53
C LEU A 194 -3.25 -4.81 1.94
N LEU A 195 -2.41 -3.79 1.77
CA LEU A 195 -0.99 -3.84 2.13
C LEU A 195 -0.80 -3.76 3.65
N ALA A 196 -1.47 -2.84 4.33
CA ALA A 196 -1.39 -2.64 5.77
C ALA A 196 -1.84 -3.87 6.56
N THR A 197 -2.80 -4.63 6.04
CA THR A 197 -3.34 -5.84 6.69
C THR A 197 -2.67 -7.14 6.23
N ALA A 198 -1.71 -7.07 5.30
CA ALA A 198 -1.02 -8.24 4.78
C ALA A 198 -0.25 -8.99 5.87
N GLN A 199 -0.63 -10.24 6.12
CA GLN A 199 0.08 -11.14 7.01
C GLN A 199 1.09 -11.97 6.22
N GLN A 200 2.28 -12.17 6.77
CA GLN A 200 3.33 -12.93 6.08
C GLN A 200 4.13 -13.76 7.08
N ARG A 201 4.29 -15.04 6.75
CA ARG A 201 5.26 -15.97 7.34
C ARG A 201 6.25 -16.38 6.27
N SER A 202 7.52 -16.50 6.63
CA SER A 202 8.56 -16.81 5.67
C SER A 202 9.78 -17.43 6.32
N TYR A 203 10.52 -18.19 5.51
CA TYR A 203 11.82 -18.77 5.88
C TYR A 203 12.71 -18.87 4.63
N LEU A 204 14.01 -19.09 4.86
CA LEU A 204 15.01 -19.30 3.83
C LEU A 204 15.48 -20.76 3.83
N THR A 205 15.85 -21.25 2.65
CA THR A 205 16.65 -22.48 2.47
C THR A 205 17.80 -22.20 1.53
N GLN A 206 18.85 -23.02 1.61
CA GLN A 206 19.96 -23.06 0.66
C GLN A 206 19.71 -24.14 -0.39
#